data_AF-A0A1H6VCC3-F1
#
_entry.id   AF-A0A1H6VCC3-F1
#
_cell.length_a   1.000
_cell.length_b   1.000
_cell.length_c   1.000
_cell.angle_alpha   90.00
_cell.angle_beta   90.00
_cell.angle_gamma   90.00
#
_symmetry.space_group_name_H-M   'P 1'
#
loop_
_entity.id
_entity.type
_entity.pdbx_description
1 polymer ?
#
loop_
_entity_poly.entity_id
_entity_poly.type
_entity_poly.pdbx_seq_one_letter_code
_entity_poly.pdbx_strand_id
1 'polypeptide(L)'
;MHYDQSWMGYGWIGGLQAGLIAAVAGALLFLLFRWRTREAWSHGAQMAWSYVLGAALAASGDLSDLFYFNYARLQSLQLLRAKLAEVHDPDGLGTRVLCELAGVAVGIGAAWLASEWAARRR
;
A
#
# COMPACT_ATOMS: atom_id res chain seq x y z
N MET A 1 -10.45 -0.96 12.11
CA MET A 1 -10.33 0.38 12.72
C MET A 1 -9.34 1.15 11.86
N HIS A 2 -9.77 2.27 11.28
CA HIS A 2 -8.83 3.19 10.66
C HIS A 2 -7.94 3.78 11.76
N TYR A 3 -6.63 3.80 11.51
CA TYR A 3 -5.67 4.50 12.35
C TYR A 3 -5.91 6.01 12.21
N ASP A 4 -5.49 6.79 13.21
CA ASP A 4 -5.60 8.25 13.12
C ASP A 4 -4.71 8.78 11.98
N GLN A 5 -5.38 9.38 10.97
CA GLN A 5 -4.76 9.96 9.78
C GLN A 5 -4.83 11.49 9.77
N SER A 6 -5.19 12.13 10.89
CA SER A 6 -5.31 13.60 11.01
C SER A 6 -4.05 14.38 10.60
N TRP A 7 -2.89 13.73 10.60
CA TRP A 7 -1.60 14.29 10.19
C TRP A 7 -1.30 14.17 8.69
N MET A 8 -2.08 13.38 7.93
CA MET A 8 -1.91 13.21 6.48
C MET A 8 -2.64 14.29 5.70
N GLY A 9 -2.05 14.73 4.59
CA GLY A 9 -2.68 15.68 3.67
C GLY A 9 -3.88 15.08 2.92
N TYR A 10 -4.54 15.92 2.13
CA TYR A 10 -5.64 15.53 1.24
C TYR A 10 -5.17 15.41 -0.22
N GLY A 11 -5.96 14.72 -1.04
CA GLY A 11 -5.76 14.54 -2.47
C GLY A 11 -4.40 13.94 -2.79
N TRP A 12 -3.68 14.56 -3.73
CA TRP A 12 -2.35 14.09 -4.17
C TRP A 12 -1.30 14.08 -3.06
N ILE A 13 -1.35 15.03 -2.12
CA ILE A 13 -0.38 15.09 -1.03
C ILE A 13 -0.56 13.90 -0.09
N GLY A 14 -1.81 13.65 0.31
CA GLY A 14 -2.16 12.48 1.14
C GLY A 14 -1.84 11.16 0.43
N GLY A 15 -2.17 11.07 -0.86
CA GLY A 15 -1.85 9.91 -1.69
C GLY A 15 -0.34 9.63 -1.74
N LEU A 16 0.49 10.64 -2.02
CA LEU A 16 1.94 10.47 -2.06
C LEU A 16 2.52 10.08 -0.69
N GLN A 17 1.99 10.62 0.40
CA GLN A 17 2.39 10.22 1.76
C GLN A 17 2.03 8.76 2.03
N ALA A 18 0.80 8.33 1.69
CA ALA A 18 0.38 6.94 1.80
C ALA A 18 1.28 6.01 0.95
N GLY A 19 1.56 6.41 -0.29
CA GLY A 19 2.45 5.70 -1.19
C GLY A 19 3.89 5.58 -0.67
N LEU A 20 4.42 6.60 0.00
CA LEU A 20 5.74 6.55 0.64
C LEU A 20 5.78 5.53 1.79
N ILE A 21 4.75 5.49 2.62
CA ILE A 21 4.61 4.50 3.69
C ILE A 21 4.51 3.09 3.09
N ALA A 22 3.68 2.93 2.06
CA ALA A 22 3.52 1.68 1.33
C ALA A 22 4.83 1.22 0.67
N ALA A 23 5.65 2.15 0.16
CA ALA A 23 6.97 1.86 -0.38
C ALA A 23 7.92 1.34 0.70
N VAL A 24 7.91 1.93 1.90
CA VAL A 24 8.70 1.41 3.02
C VAL A 24 8.24 0.00 3.40
N ALA A 25 6.93 -0.24 3.50
CA ALA A 25 6.39 -1.56 3.80
C ALA A 25 6.78 -2.62 2.75
N GLY A 26 6.63 -2.28 1.45
CA GLY A 26 7.02 -3.15 0.34
C GLY A 26 8.52 -3.46 0.32
N ALA A 27 9.36 -2.45 0.55
CA ALA A 27 10.81 -2.61 0.66
C ALA A 27 11.20 -3.56 1.80
N LEU A 28 10.61 -3.38 2.99
CA LEU A 28 10.89 -4.21 4.16
C LEU A 28 10.45 -5.66 3.95
N LEU A 29 9.27 -5.89 3.38
CA LEU A 29 8.79 -7.23 3.03
C LEU A 29 9.72 -7.91 2.02
N PHE A 30 10.12 -7.19 0.97
CA PHE A 30 11.06 -7.74 -0.01
C PHE A 30 12.39 -8.13 0.61
N LEU A 31 12.96 -7.28 1.47
CA LEU A 31 14.22 -7.61 2.16
C LEU A 31 14.06 -8.80 3.10
N LEU A 32 12.91 -8.92 3.79
CA LEU A 32 12.61 -10.06 4.65
C LEU A 32 12.51 -11.37 3.86
N PHE A 33 11.74 -11.38 2.76
CA PHE A 33 11.64 -12.55 1.89
C PHE A 33 12.99 -12.89 1.28
N ARG A 34 13.67 -11.89 0.71
CA ARG A 34 15.00 -12.08 0.14
C ARG A 34 15.93 -12.70 1.17
N TRP A 35 15.98 -12.20 2.40
CA TRP A 35 16.81 -12.78 3.47
C TRP A 35 16.44 -14.24 3.80
N ARG A 36 15.14 -14.55 3.91
CA ARG A 36 14.67 -15.87 4.33
C ARG A 36 14.70 -16.92 3.22
N THR A 37 14.59 -16.53 1.97
CA THR A 37 14.39 -17.43 0.82
C THR A 37 15.48 -17.29 -0.26
N ARG A 38 16.65 -16.74 0.10
CA ARG A 38 17.81 -16.53 -0.82
C ARG A 38 18.10 -17.72 -1.73
N GLU A 39 18.05 -18.93 -1.18
CA GLU A 39 18.46 -20.16 -1.88
C GLU A 39 17.28 -20.93 -2.49
N ALA A 40 16.06 -20.71 -2.00
CA ALA A 40 14.90 -21.53 -2.33
C ALA A 40 14.01 -20.90 -3.42
N TRP A 41 13.95 -19.57 -3.49
CA TRP A 41 12.96 -18.88 -4.32
C TRP A 41 13.63 -18.08 -5.44
N SER A 42 12.98 -18.05 -6.61
CA SER A 42 13.37 -17.14 -7.68
C SER A 42 13.14 -15.68 -7.29
N HIS A 43 13.85 -14.75 -7.94
CA HIS A 43 13.68 -13.31 -7.68
C HIS A 43 12.24 -12.86 -7.98
N GLY A 44 11.63 -13.40 -9.03
CA GLY A 44 10.24 -13.13 -9.37
C GLY A 44 9.27 -13.58 -8.27
N ALA A 45 9.48 -14.75 -7.66
CA ALA A 45 8.63 -15.22 -6.57
C ALA A 45 8.76 -14.35 -5.31
N GLN A 46 9.98 -13.92 -4.97
CA GLN A 46 10.21 -12.99 -3.86
C GLN A 46 9.49 -11.66 -4.09
N MET A 47 9.61 -11.08 -5.29
CA MET A 47 8.92 -9.84 -5.67
C MET A 47 7.40 -9.99 -5.64
N ALA A 48 6.86 -11.06 -6.22
CA ALA A 48 5.43 -11.31 -6.30
C ALA A 48 4.79 -11.43 -4.91
N TRP A 49 5.36 -12.26 -4.03
CA TRP A 49 4.84 -12.42 -2.67
C TRP A 49 4.99 -11.14 -1.83
N SER A 50 6.09 -10.41 -2.01
CA SER A 50 6.28 -9.11 -1.35
C SER A 50 5.24 -8.09 -1.82
N TYR A 51 4.90 -8.10 -3.11
CA TYR A 51 3.90 -7.18 -3.65
C TYR A 51 2.50 -7.53 -3.18
N VAL A 52 2.09 -8.81 -3.25
CA VAL A 52 0.77 -9.26 -2.80
C VAL A 52 0.56 -8.94 -1.31
N LEU A 53 1.53 -9.28 -0.46
CA LEU A 53 1.42 -9.02 0.97
C LEU A 53 1.58 -7.54 1.30
N GLY A 54 2.46 -6.82 0.60
CA GLY A 54 2.64 -5.38 0.77
C GLY A 54 1.39 -4.61 0.40
N ALA A 55 0.77 -4.93 -0.74
CA ALA A 55 -0.50 -4.33 -1.17
C ALA A 55 -1.63 -4.68 -0.21
N ALA A 56 -1.72 -5.93 0.26
CA ALA A 56 -2.72 -6.34 1.24
C ALA A 56 -2.56 -5.61 2.58
N LEU A 57 -1.33 -5.33 3.02
CA LEU A 57 -1.10 -4.60 4.27
C LEU A 57 -1.30 -3.10 4.12
N ALA A 58 -0.79 -2.51 3.04
CA ALA A 58 -0.78 -1.06 2.86
C ALA A 58 -2.13 -0.53 2.36
N ALA A 59 -2.73 -1.19 1.36
CA ALA A 59 -3.91 -0.67 0.67
C ALA A 59 -5.23 -1.27 1.17
N SER A 60 -5.24 -2.24 2.10
CA SER A 60 -6.48 -2.94 2.48
C SER A 60 -7.56 -2.03 3.04
N GLY A 61 -7.21 -0.99 3.80
CA GLY A 61 -8.15 -0.01 4.33
C GLY A 61 -8.86 0.72 3.20
N ASP A 62 -8.09 1.50 2.44
CA ASP A 62 -8.60 2.33 1.36
C ASP A 62 -9.27 1.51 0.25
N LEU A 63 -8.77 0.30 -0.04
CA LEU A 63 -9.38 -0.61 -1.02
C LEU A 63 -10.73 -1.15 -0.54
N SER A 64 -10.86 -1.43 0.76
CA SER A 64 -12.12 -1.88 1.35
C SER A 64 -13.17 -0.77 1.33
N ASP A 65 -12.77 0.46 1.63
CA ASP A 65 -13.64 1.63 1.54
C ASP A 65 -14.06 1.88 0.09
N LEU A 66 -13.11 1.87 -0.84
CA LEU A 66 -13.38 2.02 -2.27
C LEU A 66 -14.36 0.94 -2.76
N PHE A 67 -14.16 -0.31 -2.35
CA PHE A 67 -15.07 -1.40 -2.69
C PHE A 67 -16.46 -1.18 -2.07
N TYR A 68 -16.52 -0.82 -0.79
CA TYR A 68 -17.77 -0.60 -0.07
C TYR A 68 -18.61 0.50 -0.72
N PHE A 69 -18.02 1.66 -1.03
CA PHE A 69 -18.78 2.77 -1.59
C PHE A 69 -19.20 2.55 -3.05
N ASN A 70 -18.49 1.70 -3.81
CA ASN A 70 -18.86 1.41 -5.20
C ASN A 70 -19.84 0.23 -5.34
N TYR A 71 -19.75 -0.77 -4.48
CA TYR A 71 -20.46 -2.05 -4.68
C TYR A 71 -21.39 -2.44 -3.53
N ALA A 72 -21.25 -1.89 -2.33
CA ALA A 72 -22.15 -2.23 -1.24
C ALA A 72 -23.53 -1.59 -1.45
N ARG A 73 -24.59 -2.35 -1.17
CA ARG A 73 -25.95 -1.84 -1.13
C ARG A 73 -26.13 -0.95 0.10
N LEU A 74 -25.91 0.34 -0.07
CA LEU A 74 -26.18 1.33 0.97
C LEU A 74 -27.69 1.43 1.19
N GLN A 75 -28.14 0.99 2.37
CA GLN A 75 -29.56 0.91 2.73
C GLN A 75 -30.20 2.30 2.90
N SER A 76 -29.40 3.32 3.22
CA SER A 76 -29.87 4.70 3.44
C SER A 76 -28.78 5.74 3.17
N LEU A 77 -29.20 6.96 2.82
CA LEU A 77 -28.30 8.11 2.61
C LEU A 77 -27.61 8.54 3.91
N GLN A 78 -28.27 8.36 5.05
CA GLN A 78 -27.73 8.67 6.37
C GLN A 78 -26.56 7.75 6.72
N LEU A 79 -26.68 6.45 6.43
CA LEU A 79 -25.59 5.49 6.63
C LEU A 79 -24.39 5.81 5.74
N LEU A 80 -24.65 6.19 4.48
CA LEU A 80 -23.60 6.62 3.56
C LEU A 80 -22.82 7.82 4.12
N ARG A 81 -23.52 8.86 4.56
CA ARG A 81 -22.88 10.06 5.15
C ARG A 81 -22.11 9.74 6.42
N ALA A 82 -22.64 8.87 7.27
CA ALA A 82 -21.94 8.43 8.48
C ALA A 82 -20.64 7.69 8.13
N LYS A 83 -20.65 6.84 7.11
CA LYS A 83 -19.45 6.13 6.65
C LYS A 83 -18.45 7.00 5.93
N LEU A 84 -18.88 7.97 5.11
CA LEU A 84 -17.96 8.94 4.52
C LEU A 84 -17.26 9.80 5.60
N ALA A 85 -17.96 10.14 6.69
CA ALA A 85 -17.36 10.93 7.77
C ALA A 85 -16.28 10.17 8.57
N GLU A 86 -16.26 8.83 8.48
CA GLU A 86 -15.20 8.00 9.06
C GLU A 86 -13.95 7.92 8.16
N VAL A 87 -14.06 8.30 6.88
CA VAL A 87 -12.95 8.27 5.92
C VAL A 87 -12.21 9.59 5.95
N HIS A 88 -10.89 9.54 6.12
CA HIS A 88 -10.04 10.74 6.21
C HIS A 88 -10.14 11.64 4.98
N ASP A 89 -10.04 11.06 3.78
CA ASP A 89 -10.11 11.78 2.50
C ASP A 89 -11.02 11.03 1.51
N PRO A 90 -12.34 11.25 1.58
CA PRO A 90 -13.31 10.49 0.79
C PRO A 90 -13.22 10.81 -0.71
N ASP A 91 -12.83 12.04 -1.08
CA ASP A 91 -12.73 12.46 -2.48
C ASP A 91 -11.41 11.95 -3.12
N GLY A 92 -10.34 11.82 -2.34
CA GLY A 92 -9.03 11.32 -2.77
C GLY A 92 -8.82 9.81 -2.65
N LEU A 93 -9.84 9.04 -2.26
CA LEU A 93 -9.75 7.61 -1.96
C LEU A 93 -9.09 6.79 -3.09
N GLY A 94 -9.52 7.01 -4.33
CA GLY A 94 -8.94 6.32 -5.50
C GLY A 94 -7.48 6.70 -5.75
N THR A 95 -7.12 7.97 -5.54
CA THR A 95 -5.74 8.45 -5.66
C THR A 95 -4.85 7.82 -4.59
N ARG A 96 -5.35 7.68 -3.36
CA ARG A 96 -4.62 7.05 -2.26
C ARG A 96 -4.32 5.58 -2.56
N VAL A 97 -5.32 4.79 -2.93
CA VAL A 97 -5.14 3.38 -3.35
C VAL A 97 -4.11 3.28 -4.47
N LEU A 98 -4.20 4.12 -5.49
CA LEU A 98 -3.25 4.12 -6.60
C LEU A 98 -1.82 4.38 -6.12
N CYS A 99 -1.64 5.40 -5.28
CA CYS A 99 -0.33 5.74 -4.72
C CYS A 99 0.22 4.65 -3.79
N GLU A 100 -0.62 3.98 -3.00
CA GLU A 100 -0.22 2.86 -2.15
C GLU A 100 0.27 1.68 -2.97
N LEU A 101 -0.50 1.25 -3.98
CA LEU A 101 -0.12 0.15 -4.87
C LEU A 101 1.16 0.47 -5.65
N ALA A 102 1.26 1.68 -6.21
CA ALA A 102 2.47 2.14 -6.89
C ALA A 102 3.65 2.22 -5.91
N GLY A 103 3.41 2.71 -4.70
CA GLY A 103 4.36 2.80 -3.60
C GLY A 103 4.98 1.45 -3.28
N VAL A 104 4.16 0.41 -3.05
CA VAL A 104 4.64 -0.95 -2.81
C VAL A 104 5.56 -1.41 -3.95
N ALA A 105 5.15 -1.22 -5.21
CA ALA A 105 5.95 -1.63 -6.37
C ALA A 105 7.31 -0.91 -6.41
N VAL A 106 7.30 0.42 -6.20
CA VAL A 106 8.51 1.26 -6.17
C VAL A 106 9.42 0.86 -5.02
N GLY A 107 8.89 0.62 -3.83
CA GLY A 107 9.63 0.19 -2.65
C GLY A 107 10.36 -1.14 -2.85
N ILE A 108 9.66 -2.13 -3.43
CA ILE A 108 10.24 -3.43 -3.78
C ILE A 108 11.36 -3.25 -4.82
N GLY A 109 11.10 -2.47 -5.88
CA GLY A 109 12.09 -2.20 -6.93
C GLY A 109 13.35 -1.51 -6.38
N ALA A 110 13.18 -0.50 -5.54
CA ALA A 110 14.29 0.21 -4.89
C ALA A 110 15.10 -0.71 -3.97
N ALA A 111 14.45 -1.53 -3.14
CA ALA A 111 15.11 -2.48 -2.26
C ALA A 111 15.87 -3.57 -3.05
N TRP A 112 15.32 -4.03 -4.17
CA TRP A 112 16.00 -4.94 -5.07
C TRP A 112 17.25 -4.31 -5.67
N LEU A 113 17.16 -3.12 -6.28
CA LEU A 113 18.30 -2.41 -6.85
C LEU A 113 19.40 -2.15 -5.83
N ALA A 114 19.03 -1.70 -4.62
CA ALA A 114 19.97 -1.47 -3.53
C ALA A 114 20.71 -2.76 -3.12
N SER A 115 19.99 -3.89 -3.08
CA SER A 115 20.57 -5.19 -2.77
C SER A 115 21.52 -5.70 -3.86
N GLU A 116 21.17 -5.52 -5.14
CA GLU A 116 22.05 -5.85 -6.26
C GLU A 116 23.33 -5.01 -6.24
N TRP A 117 23.18 -3.71 -5.99
CA TRP A 117 24.30 -2.79 -5.92
C TRP A 117 25.23 -3.11 -4.74
N ALA A 118 24.69 -3.48 -3.59
CA ALA A 118 25.48 -3.91 -2.43
C ALA A 118 26.22 -5.23 -2.70
N ALA A 119 25.64 -6.15 -3.46
CA ALA A 119 26.28 -7.42 -3.83
C ALA A 119 27.47 -7.21 -4.77
N ARG A 120 27.39 -6.27 -5.72
CA ARG A 120 28.50 -5.97 -6.66
C ARG A 120 29.72 -5.31 -6.01
N ARG A 121 29.57 -4.76 -4.81
CA ARG A 121 30.64 -4.07 -4.08
C ARG A 121 31.43 -4.99 -3.14
N ARG A 122 31.00 -6.25 -2.97
CA ARG A 122 31.68 -7.26 -2.17
C ARG A 122 32.46 -8.19 -3.08
#